data_AF-A0A2N3C395-F1
#
_entry.id   AF-A0A2N3C395-F1
#
_cell.length_a   1.000
_cell.length_b   1.000
_cell.length_c   1.000
_cell.angle_alpha   90.00
_cell.angle_beta   90.00
_cell.angle_gamma   90.00
#
_symmetry.space_group_name_H-M   'P 1'
#
loop_
_entity.id
_entity.type
_entity.pdbx_description
1 polymer ?
#
loop_
_entity_poly.entity_id
_entity_poly.type
_entity_poly.pdbx_seq_one_letter_code
_entity_poly.pdbx_strand_id
1 'polypeptide(L)'
;MTLARNEEHPNGSPAHGYDLVVPLDAEMKLDPQAWKAHAKECTVRRFWAGEGDQKGLLRHIGRGWSIDYDMSTPEADEPFFKLDRHEFKAGEYLSVQEQDGEMQTFRIVTVEPLKK
;
A
#
# COMPACT_ATOMS: atom_id res chain seq x y z
N MET A 1 1.09 -7.69 0.06
CA MET A 1 -0.01 -7.87 -0.92
C MET A 1 0.58 -8.14 -2.28
N THR A 2 -0.12 -8.84 -3.17
CA THR A 2 0.40 -9.25 -4.47
C THR A 2 -0.57 -8.90 -5.59
N LEU A 3 -0.07 -8.66 -6.78
CA LEU A 3 -0.86 -8.29 -7.95
C LEU A 3 -1.94 -9.35 -8.22
N ALA A 4 -3.20 -8.92 -8.26
CA ALA A 4 -4.31 -9.77 -8.64
C ALA A 4 -4.30 -9.97 -10.16
N ARG A 5 -5.19 -10.84 -10.66
CA ARG A 5 -5.29 -11.07 -12.09
C ARG A 5 -5.58 -9.77 -12.86
N ASN A 6 -4.85 -9.54 -13.93
CA ASN A 6 -5.09 -8.49 -14.91
C ASN A 6 -4.81 -9.03 -16.33
N GLU A 7 -4.84 -8.17 -17.35
CA GLU A 7 -4.67 -8.59 -18.74
C GLU A 7 -3.27 -9.18 -19.02
N GLU A 8 -2.22 -8.62 -18.42
CA GLU A 8 -0.83 -9.10 -18.58
C GLU A 8 -0.51 -10.31 -17.69
N HIS A 9 -1.15 -10.39 -16.52
CA HIS A 9 -1.01 -11.44 -15.53
C HIS A 9 -2.36 -12.10 -15.27
N PRO A 10 -2.83 -13.02 -16.14
CA PRO A 10 -4.16 -13.62 -16.01
C PRO A 10 -4.35 -14.45 -14.73
N ASN A 11 -3.25 -14.88 -14.09
CA ASN A 11 -3.24 -15.60 -12.82
C ASN A 11 -2.84 -14.72 -11.62
N GLY A 12 -2.64 -13.41 -11.84
CA GLY A 12 -1.94 -12.52 -10.92
C GLY A 12 -0.44 -12.77 -10.89
N SER A 13 0.28 -12.04 -10.03
CA SER A 13 1.71 -12.20 -9.85
C SER A 13 2.11 -12.04 -8.39
N PRO A 14 2.70 -13.07 -7.76
CA PRO A 14 3.29 -12.94 -6.43
C PRO A 14 4.62 -12.19 -6.44
N ALA A 15 5.18 -11.90 -7.61
CA ALA A 15 6.43 -11.18 -7.79
C ALA A 15 6.23 -9.67 -8.05
N HIS A 16 4.97 -9.22 -8.08
CA HIS A 16 4.57 -7.82 -8.22
C HIS A 16 3.68 -7.46 -7.03
N GLY A 17 4.01 -6.41 -6.29
CA GLY A 17 3.20 -6.04 -5.13
C GLY A 17 3.83 -5.07 -4.17
N TYR A 18 3.17 -5.00 -3.01
CA TYR A 18 3.49 -4.05 -1.95
C TYR A 18 3.57 -4.74 -0.60
N ASP A 19 4.52 -4.35 0.23
CA ASP A 19 4.47 -4.57 1.68
C ASP A 19 4.22 -3.24 2.39
N LEU A 20 3.29 -3.27 3.35
CA LEU A 20 2.85 -2.11 4.08
C LEU A 20 3.05 -2.35 5.58
N VAL A 21 3.73 -1.42 6.25
CA VAL A 21 3.73 -1.31 7.70
C VAL A 21 2.84 -0.14 8.07
N VAL A 22 1.69 -0.43 8.68
CA VAL A 22 0.65 0.57 8.93
C VAL A 22 -0.09 0.28 10.24
N PRO A 23 -0.57 1.31 10.95
CA PRO A 23 -1.46 1.11 12.09
C PRO A 23 -2.87 0.79 11.60
N LEU A 24 -3.46 -0.24 12.20
CA LEU A 24 -4.84 -0.66 11.96
C LEU A 24 -5.67 -0.49 13.23
N ASP A 25 -6.94 -0.12 13.07
CA ASP A 25 -7.91 -0.01 14.15
C ASP A 25 -8.53 -1.39 14.51
N ALA A 26 -9.49 -1.40 15.44
CA ALA A 26 -10.18 -2.62 15.87
C ALA A 26 -11.04 -3.27 14.77
N GLU A 27 -11.36 -2.55 13.70
CA GLU A 27 -12.06 -3.05 12.52
C GLU A 27 -11.08 -3.44 11.40
N MET A 28 -9.78 -3.51 11.67
CA MET A 28 -8.72 -3.79 10.69
C MET A 28 -8.70 -2.78 9.54
N LYS A 29 -9.12 -1.54 9.76
CA LYS A 29 -8.98 -0.43 8.80
C LYS A 29 -7.78 0.43 9.17
N LEU A 30 -7.26 1.18 8.21
CA LEU A 30 -6.20 2.15 8.51
C LEU A 30 -6.67 3.15 9.56
N ASP A 31 -5.87 3.33 10.60
CA ASP A 31 -6.13 4.30 11.67
C ASP A 31 -5.40 5.63 11.36
N PRO A 32 -6.10 6.69 10.90
CA PRO A 32 -5.47 7.96 10.59
C PRO A 32 -4.92 8.67 11.84
N GLN A 33 -5.52 8.42 13.01
CA GLN A 33 -5.11 9.02 14.26
C GLN A 33 -3.80 8.39 14.76
N ALA A 34 -3.72 7.06 14.77
CA ALA A 34 -2.50 6.36 15.10
C ALA A 34 -1.40 6.61 14.06
N TRP A 35 -1.75 6.67 12.77
CA TRP A 35 -0.80 7.04 11.71
C TRP A 35 -0.14 8.38 11.99
N LYS A 36 -0.89 9.40 12.43
CA LYS A 36 -0.32 10.73 12.72
C LYS A 36 0.76 10.68 13.80
N ALA A 37 0.65 9.78 14.77
CA ALA A 37 1.65 9.60 15.83
C ALA A 37 2.87 8.80 15.37
N HIS A 38 2.68 7.89 14.39
CA HIS A 38 3.67 6.91 13.94
C HIS A 38 4.06 7.05 12.46
N ALA A 39 3.82 8.22 11.84
CA ALA A 39 3.93 8.39 10.40
C ALA A 39 5.32 8.03 9.83
N LYS A 40 6.38 8.24 10.62
CA LYS A 40 7.76 7.89 10.25
C LYS A 40 8.04 6.38 10.26
N GLU A 41 7.23 5.61 10.96
CA GLU A 41 7.30 4.14 11.04
C GLU A 41 6.41 3.47 9.97
N CYS A 42 5.50 4.24 9.36
CA CYS A 42 4.56 3.75 8.36
C CYS A 42 5.22 3.63 6.99
N THR A 43 5.93 2.53 6.78
CA THR A 43 6.73 2.29 5.58
C THR A 43 5.98 1.50 4.53
N VAL A 44 6.35 1.72 3.27
CA VAL A 44 5.89 0.95 2.13
C VAL A 44 7.08 0.44 1.34
N ARG A 45 6.99 -0.80 0.86
CA ARG A 45 7.93 -1.39 -0.08
C ARG A 45 7.18 -1.87 -1.30
N ARG A 46 7.47 -1.32 -2.47
CA ARG A 46 7.04 -1.83 -3.77
C ARG A 46 8.11 -2.77 -4.30
N PHE A 47 7.70 -3.98 -4.70
CA PHE A 47 8.58 -4.98 -5.29
C PHE A 47 8.03 -5.37 -6.66
N TRP A 48 8.91 -5.40 -7.66
CA TRP A 48 8.54 -5.76 -9.02
C TRP A 48 9.60 -6.65 -9.68
N ALA A 49 9.19 -7.72 -10.36
CA ALA A 49 10.12 -8.69 -10.92
C ALA A 49 10.94 -8.05 -12.05
N GLY A 50 12.25 -7.96 -11.87
CA GLY A 50 13.16 -7.32 -12.84
C GLY A 50 13.46 -5.85 -12.55
N GLU A 51 12.84 -5.28 -11.53
CA GLU A 51 13.14 -3.94 -11.02
C GLU A 51 13.71 -4.01 -9.59
N GLY A 52 14.33 -2.92 -9.14
CA GLY A 52 14.75 -2.80 -7.74
C GLY A 52 13.58 -2.43 -6.85
N ASP A 53 13.56 -2.95 -5.62
CA ASP A 53 12.57 -2.57 -4.61
C ASP A 53 12.58 -1.04 -4.39
N GLN A 54 11.40 -0.42 -4.48
CA GLN A 54 11.21 0.98 -4.10
C GLN A 54 10.69 1.04 -2.67
N LYS A 55 11.22 1.98 -1.88
CA LYS A 55 10.81 2.19 -0.48
C LYS A 55 10.26 3.59 -0.33
N GLY A 56 9.14 3.70 0.38
CA GLY A 56 8.48 4.96 0.64
C GLY A 56 7.81 4.99 2.02
N LEU A 57 7.12 6.08 2.28
CA LEU A 57 6.29 6.28 3.47
C LEU A 57 4.84 6.41 3.06
N LEU A 58 3.94 5.82 3.86
CA LEU A 58 2.52 6.06 3.71
C LEU A 58 2.18 7.44 4.27
N ARG A 59 1.48 8.24 3.48
CA ARG A 59 0.96 9.57 3.83
C ARG A 59 -0.55 9.57 3.86
N HIS A 60 -1.12 10.33 4.78
CA HIS A 60 -2.54 10.65 4.80
C HIS A 60 -2.75 12.10 4.35
N ILE A 61 -3.35 12.28 3.17
CA ILE A 61 -3.56 13.60 2.54
C ILE A 61 -5.06 13.85 2.40
N GLY A 62 -5.56 14.85 3.14
CA GLY A 62 -6.99 15.18 3.15
C GLY A 62 -7.85 14.03 3.69
N ARG A 63 -8.52 13.31 2.79
CA ARG A 63 -9.34 12.11 3.10
C ARG A 63 -8.79 10.83 2.47
N GLY A 64 -7.62 10.89 1.85
CA GLY A 64 -7.02 9.79 1.10
C GLY A 64 -5.65 9.44 1.64
N TRP A 65 -5.11 8.36 1.07
CA TRP A 65 -3.80 7.84 1.40
C TRP A 65 -2.91 7.90 0.14
N SER A 66 -1.61 8.06 0.32
CA SER A 66 -0.65 8.11 -0.79
C SER A 66 0.71 7.56 -0.35
N ILE A 67 1.50 7.01 -1.27
CA ILE A 67 2.91 6.73 -1.03
C ILE A 67 3.75 7.91 -1.49
N ASP A 68 4.68 8.26 -0.64
CA ASP A 68 5.77 9.19 -0.88
C ASP A 68 7.07 8.36 -0.98
N TYR A 69 7.63 8.26 -2.20
CA TYR A 69 8.91 7.56 -2.44
C TYR A 69 10.10 8.51 -2.40
N ASP A 70 9.88 9.80 -2.66
CA ASP A 70 10.90 10.83 -2.52
C ASP A 70 10.92 11.40 -1.09
N MET A 71 11.69 10.76 -0.21
CA MET A 71 11.92 11.26 1.15
C MET A 71 12.58 12.67 1.22
N SER A 72 12.96 13.26 0.08
CA SER A 72 13.58 14.59 -0.03
C SER A 72 12.60 15.70 -0.37
N THR A 73 11.46 15.40 -1.00
CA THR A 73 10.44 16.41 -1.35
C THR A 73 9.10 16.07 -0.72
N PRO A 74 8.30 17.07 -0.29
CA PRO A 74 7.03 16.82 0.40
C PRO A 74 5.87 16.45 -0.54
N GLU A 75 6.14 16.17 -1.82
CA GLU A 75 5.13 15.82 -2.81
C GLU A 75 4.95 14.30 -2.86
N ALA A 76 3.73 13.81 -2.68
CA ALA A 76 3.45 12.39 -2.75
C ALA A 76 3.26 11.96 -4.21
N ASP A 77 4.00 10.94 -4.63
CA ASP A 77 4.04 10.47 -6.03
C ASP A 77 2.85 9.57 -6.41
N GLU A 78 2.34 8.75 -5.48
CA GLU A 78 1.35 7.71 -5.80
C GLU A 78 0.11 7.78 -4.89
N PRO A 79 -1.09 8.09 -5.42
CA PRO A 79 -2.31 8.03 -4.63
C PRO A 79 -2.78 6.58 -4.46
N PHE A 80 -3.03 6.19 -3.21
CA PHE A 80 -3.77 4.98 -2.91
C PHE A 80 -5.27 5.27 -2.91
N PHE A 81 -5.98 4.63 -3.82
CA PHE A 81 -7.41 4.85 -3.94
C PHE A 81 -8.17 4.01 -2.90
N LYS A 82 -8.88 4.70 -1.99
CA LYS A 82 -9.86 4.12 -1.05
C LYS A 82 -9.33 3.11 0.00
N LEU A 83 -8.06 3.17 0.40
CA LEU A 83 -7.55 2.31 1.49
C LEU A 83 -8.35 2.42 2.80
N ASP A 84 -8.93 3.59 3.09
CA ASP A 84 -9.73 3.87 4.29
C ASP A 84 -11.04 3.07 4.37
N ARG A 85 -11.51 2.53 3.24
CA ARG A 85 -12.81 1.84 3.14
C ARG A 85 -12.72 0.33 3.21
N HIS A 86 -11.52 -0.23 3.14
CA HIS A 86 -11.31 -1.67 3.04
C HIS A 86 -10.69 -2.25 4.31
N GLU A 87 -11.18 -3.42 4.71
CA GLU A 87 -10.61 -4.21 5.79
C GLU A 87 -9.28 -4.82 5.33
N PHE A 88 -8.22 -4.63 6.11
CA PHE A 88 -6.94 -5.30 5.91
C PHE A 88 -7.05 -6.74 6.39
N LYS A 89 -7.52 -7.60 5.50
CA LYS A 89 -7.71 -9.02 5.77
C LYS A 89 -7.20 -9.86 4.61
N ALA A 90 -6.54 -10.97 4.93
CA ALA A 90 -6.08 -11.91 3.91
C ALA A 90 -7.27 -12.37 3.04
N GLY A 91 -7.10 -12.28 1.72
CA GLY A 91 -8.12 -12.58 0.74
C GLY A 91 -8.80 -11.34 0.13
N GLU A 92 -8.81 -10.21 0.84
CA GLU A 92 -9.40 -8.94 0.38
C GLU A 92 -8.55 -8.28 -0.72
N TYR A 93 -9.16 -7.33 -1.43
CA TYR A 93 -8.55 -6.64 -2.56
C TYR A 93 -8.47 -5.14 -2.32
N LEU A 94 -7.37 -4.55 -2.78
CA LEU A 94 -7.09 -3.12 -2.74
C LEU A 94 -6.68 -2.66 -4.13
N SER A 95 -7.09 -1.46 -4.51
CA SER A 95 -6.67 -0.85 -5.77
C SER A 95 -5.66 0.26 -5.51
N VAL A 96 -4.57 0.24 -6.26
CA VAL A 96 -3.51 1.24 -6.23
C VAL A 96 -3.48 1.92 -7.59
N GLN A 97 -3.37 3.25 -7.58
CA GLN A 97 -3.08 4.00 -8.78
C GLN A 97 -1.56 4.14 -8.89
N GLU A 98 -0.97 3.54 -9.92
CA GLU A 98 0.46 3.64 -10.17
C GLU A 98 0.82 5.02 -10.75
N GLN A 99 2.13 5.31 -10.89
CA GLN A 99 2.66 6.59 -11.36
C GLN A 99 2.24 6.95 -12.79
N ASP A 100 1.99 5.95 -13.64
CA ASP A 100 1.47 6.12 -15.00
C ASP A 100 -0.05 6.43 -15.04
N GLY A 101 -0.71 6.40 -13.88
CA GLY A 101 -2.14 6.62 -13.72
C GLY A 101 -2.98 5.34 -13.87
N GLU A 102 -2.37 4.18 -14.13
CA GLU A 102 -3.07 2.91 -14.25
C GLU A 102 -3.53 2.39 -12.89
N MET A 103 -4.75 1.85 -12.86
CA MET A 103 -5.35 1.28 -11.66
C MET A 103 -5.08 -0.22 -11.61
N GLN A 104 -4.19 -0.63 -10.73
CA GLN A 104 -3.91 -2.04 -10.50
C GLN A 104 -4.61 -2.54 -9.23
N THR A 105 -5.09 -3.78 -9.27
CA THR A 105 -5.75 -4.42 -8.13
C THR A 105 -4.82 -5.44 -7.51
N PHE A 106 -4.63 -5.35 -6.20
CA PHE A 106 -3.77 -6.22 -5.42
C PHE A 106 -4.62 -7.00 -4.42
N ARG A 107 -4.22 -8.24 -4.17
CA ARG A 107 -4.82 -9.08 -3.15
C ARG A 107 -3.96 -9.05 -1.89
N ILE A 108 -4.60 -8.85 -0.74
CA ILE A 108 -3.96 -9.01 0.55
C ILE A 108 -3.70 -10.50 0.77
N VAL A 109 -2.43 -10.88 0.76
CA VAL A 109 -2.03 -12.29 0.95
C VAL A 109 -1.88 -12.63 2.43
N THR A 110 -1.33 -11.70 3.20
CA THR A 110 -0.97 -11.89 4.61
C THR A 110 -1.10 -10.55 5.33
N VAL A 111 -1.53 -10.60 6.59
CA VAL A 111 -1.52 -9.47 7.53
C VAL A 111 -0.97 -10.01 8.85
N GLU A 112 0.11 -9.41 9.34
CA GLU A 112 0.79 -9.85 10.56
C GLU A 112 1.07 -8.65 11.47
N PRO A 113 0.98 -8.80 12.80
CA PRO A 113 1.42 -7.78 13.73
C PRO A 113 2.90 -7.48 13.56
N LEU A 114 3.26 -6.20 13.57
CA LEU A 114 4.67 -5.79 13.54
C LEU A 114 5.36 -6.29 14.83
N LYS A 115 6.26 -7.26 14.69
CA LYS A 115 7.11 -7.74 15.78
C LYS A 115 8.22 -6.71 16.01
N LYS A 116 8.25 -6.14 17.21
CA LYS A 116 9.30 -5.20 17.66
C LYS A 116 10.57 -5.94 18.05
#